data_AF-A0A373FSV8-F1
#
_entry.id   AF-A0A373FSV8-F1
#
_cell.length_a   1.000
_cell.length_b   1.000
_cell.length_c   1.000
_cell.angle_alpha   90.00
_cell.angle_beta   90.00
_cell.angle_gamma   90.00
#
_symmetry.space_group_name_H-M   'P 1'
#
loop_
_entity.id
_entity.type
_entity.pdbx_description
1 polymer ?
#
loop_
_entity_poly.entity_id
_entity_poly.type
_entity_poly.pdbx_seq_one_letter_code
_entity_poly.pdbx_strand_id
1 'polypeptide(L)'
;MALCMILYSCTSSIDKQMDFAETKFIEEVAYMDEKEALSKEIDYYKAPQITVRKHIRTLTGKDLIHECNKVIKENEERRRSKALIIRTVNVSDIKQYALEHPEDIVANEFEFSGTFTHFGQDKYGQRTAIVIVIPKLERYILNQIY
;
A
#
# COMPACT_ATOMS: atom_id res chain seq x y z
N MET A 1 -19.07 28.58 30.37
CA MET A 1 -17.97 28.81 29.41
C MET A 1 -17.63 27.47 28.80
N ALA A 2 -17.94 27.27 27.52
CA ALA A 2 -17.69 26.02 26.82
C ALA A 2 -16.21 25.96 26.40
N LEU A 3 -15.46 25.02 26.96
CA LEU A 3 -14.12 24.68 26.49
C LEU A 3 -14.29 23.87 25.20
N CYS A 4 -14.21 24.55 24.06
CA CYS A 4 -14.12 23.90 22.77
C CYS A 4 -12.68 23.37 22.63
N MET A 5 -12.44 22.14 23.09
CA MET A 5 -11.20 21.42 22.78
C MET A 5 -11.23 21.08 21.29
N ILE A 6 -10.64 21.97 20.48
CA ILE A 6 -10.30 21.69 19.10
C ILE A 6 -9.21 20.62 19.16
N LEU A 7 -9.59 19.35 19.00
CA LEU A 7 -8.67 18.26 18.71
C LEU A 7 -8.02 18.60 17.37
N TYR A 8 -6.83 19.18 17.42
CA TYR A 8 -5.97 19.35 16.25
C TYR A 8 -5.56 17.95 15.83
N SER A 9 -6.38 17.32 15.00
CA SER A 9 -6.05 16.14 14.25
C SER A 9 -4.81 16.49 13.43
N CYS A 10 -3.63 16.12 13.90
CA CYS A 10 -2.39 16.22 13.13
C CYS A 10 -2.53 15.26 11.95
N THR A 11 -3.08 15.75 10.85
CA THR A 11 -3.03 15.04 9.57
C THR A 11 -1.56 15.05 9.16
N SER A 12 -0.94 13.87 9.04
CA SER A 12 0.42 13.79 8.51
C SER A 12 0.43 14.43 7.12
N SER A 13 1.46 15.22 6.80
CA SER A 13 1.55 15.87 5.49
C SER A 13 1.54 14.83 4.38
N ILE A 14 1.07 15.21 3.20
CA ILE A 14 1.04 14.32 2.02
C ILE A 14 2.44 13.75 1.74
N ASP A 15 3.50 14.54 1.90
CA ASP A 15 4.87 14.08 1.72
C ASP A 15 5.25 12.96 2.69
N LYS A 16 4.90 13.09 3.99
CA LYS A 16 5.16 12.03 4.97
C LYS A 16 4.36 10.77 4.67
N GLN A 17 3.12 10.92 4.18
CA GLN A 17 2.31 9.78 3.75
C GLN A 17 2.88 9.12 2.51
N MET A 18 3.44 9.89 1.57
CA MET A 18 4.13 9.39 0.39
C MET A 18 5.39 8.61 0.78
N ASP A 19 6.22 9.13 1.69
CA ASP A 19 7.42 8.43 2.18
C ASP A 19 7.06 7.09 2.84
N PHE A 20 5.98 7.10 3.64
CA PHE A 20 5.44 5.87 4.24
C PHE A 20 4.92 4.90 3.18
N ALA A 21 4.17 5.38 2.19
CA ALA A 21 3.62 4.56 1.12
C ALA A 21 4.72 3.91 0.26
N GLU A 22 5.78 4.66 -0.05
CA GLU A 22 6.94 4.17 -0.79
C GLU A 22 7.66 3.07 -0.02
N THR A 23 7.85 3.26 1.29
CA THR A 23 8.46 2.27 2.17
C THR A 23 7.65 0.96 2.13
N LYS A 24 6.32 1.05 2.28
CA LYS A 24 5.44 -0.12 2.21
C LYS A 24 5.39 -0.77 0.84
N PHE A 25 5.47 0.02 -0.23
CA PHE A 25 5.62 -0.50 -1.59
C PHE A 25 6.89 -1.33 -1.74
N ILE A 26 8.03 -0.81 -1.30
CA ILE A 26 9.31 -1.52 -1.39
C ILE A 26 9.30 -2.79 -0.53
N GLU A 27 8.84 -2.73 0.72
CA GLU A 27 8.79 -3.87 1.65
C GLU A 27 7.95 -5.04 1.10
N GLU A 28 6.79 -4.76 0.52
CA GLU A 28 5.86 -5.79 0.03
C GLU A 28 6.27 -6.37 -1.32
N VAL A 29 7.04 -5.62 -2.12
CA VAL A 29 7.38 -5.98 -3.51
C VAL A 29 8.79 -6.58 -3.63
N ALA A 30 9.72 -6.21 -2.74
CA ALA A 30 11.09 -6.71 -2.78
C ALA A 30 11.14 -8.23 -2.55
N TYR A 31 11.87 -8.94 -3.41
CA TYR A 31 12.09 -10.39 -3.28
C TYR A 31 13.25 -10.74 -2.35
N MET A 32 14.19 -9.80 -2.18
CA MET A 32 15.35 -9.95 -1.33
C MET A 32 15.89 -8.59 -0.89
N ASP A 33 16.50 -8.55 0.28
CA ASP A 33 17.34 -7.44 0.70
C ASP A 33 18.83 -7.70 0.43
N GLU A 34 19.67 -6.69 0.65
CA GLU A 34 21.12 -6.78 0.42
C GLU A 34 21.77 -7.87 1.29
N LYS A 35 21.32 -8.03 2.53
CA LYS A 35 21.88 -9.02 3.46
C LYS A 35 21.55 -10.45 3.00
N GLU A 36 20.33 -10.68 2.52
CA GLU A 36 19.91 -11.94 1.93
C GLU A 36 20.66 -12.24 0.64
N ALA A 37 20.89 -11.21 -0.19
CA ALA A 37 21.71 -11.34 -1.40
C ALA A 37 23.15 -11.74 -1.07
N LEU A 38 23.79 -11.07 -0.10
CA LEU A 38 25.13 -11.41 0.38
C LEU A 38 25.20 -12.83 0.94
N SER A 39 24.22 -13.22 1.76
CA SER A 39 24.13 -14.57 2.34
C SER A 39 24.02 -15.68 1.30
N LYS A 40 23.46 -15.36 0.12
CA LYS A 40 23.24 -16.30 -1.00
C LYS A 40 24.25 -16.10 -2.15
N GLU A 41 25.29 -15.29 -1.93
CA GLU A 41 26.33 -14.99 -2.94
C GLU A 41 25.75 -14.43 -4.26
N ILE A 42 24.69 -13.63 -4.17
CA ILE A 42 24.03 -13.02 -5.33
C ILE A 42 24.82 -11.78 -5.77
N ASP A 43 25.67 -11.96 -6.78
CA ASP A 43 26.58 -10.92 -7.32
C ASP A 43 25.89 -9.81 -8.13
N TYR A 44 24.62 -10.00 -8.47
CA TYR A 44 23.85 -9.09 -9.32
C TYR A 44 22.79 -8.28 -8.57
N TYR A 45 22.81 -8.29 -7.23
CA TYR A 45 21.85 -7.52 -6.46
C TYR A 45 21.99 -6.02 -6.70
N LYS A 46 20.84 -5.36 -6.88
CA LYS A 46 20.70 -3.91 -6.82
C LYS A 46 19.53 -3.56 -5.92
N ALA A 47 19.72 -2.53 -5.10
CA ALA A 47 18.64 -1.93 -4.33
C ALA A 47 17.50 -1.48 -5.26
N PRO A 48 16.24 -1.50 -4.79
CA PRO A 48 15.10 -1.02 -5.56
C PRO A 48 15.30 0.39 -6.09
N GLN A 49 14.94 0.62 -7.35
CA GLN A 49 15.01 1.93 -8.00
C GLN A 49 13.61 2.41 -8.34
N ILE A 50 13.10 3.38 -7.59
CA ILE A 50 11.78 3.97 -7.84
C ILE A 50 11.84 4.89 -9.06
N THR A 51 11.01 4.61 -10.06
CA THR A 51 10.94 5.34 -11.33
C THR A 51 9.65 6.15 -11.48
N VAL A 52 8.58 5.78 -10.77
CA VAL A 52 7.36 6.56 -10.64
C VAL A 52 7.04 6.73 -9.17
N ARG A 53 6.74 7.98 -8.80
CA ARG A 53 6.35 8.40 -7.46
C ARG A 53 5.33 9.52 -7.59
N LYS A 54 4.04 9.21 -7.40
CA LYS A 54 2.97 10.13 -7.76
C LYS A 54 1.82 10.09 -6.77
N HIS A 55 1.32 11.27 -6.39
CA HIS A 55 0.05 11.40 -5.68
C HIS A 55 -1.07 11.43 -6.71
N ILE A 56 -2.03 10.54 -6.57
CA ILE A 56 -3.13 10.39 -7.53
C ILE A 56 -4.31 11.26 -7.09
N ARG A 57 -4.76 11.08 -5.85
CA ARG A 57 -5.90 11.82 -5.28
C ARG A 57 -6.02 11.63 -3.78
N THR A 58 -6.81 12.49 -3.16
CA THR A 58 -7.39 12.29 -1.82
C THR A 58 -8.68 11.47 -1.92
N LEU A 59 -8.97 10.64 -0.92
CA LEU A 59 -10.17 9.80 -0.88
C LEU A 59 -11.06 10.18 0.30
N THR A 60 -12.37 10.26 0.02
CA THR A 60 -13.40 10.32 1.07
C THR A 60 -13.63 8.95 1.71
N GLY A 61 -14.35 8.89 2.83
CA GLY A 61 -14.77 7.61 3.42
C GLY A 61 -15.57 6.76 2.44
N LYS A 62 -16.47 7.37 1.66
CA LYS A 62 -17.21 6.69 0.57
C LYS A 62 -16.29 6.08 -0.47
N ASP A 63 -15.28 6.81 -0.92
CA ASP A 63 -14.29 6.28 -1.87
C ASP A 63 -13.53 5.09 -1.24
N LEU A 64 -13.12 5.21 0.02
CA LEU A 64 -12.41 4.15 0.73
C LEU A 64 -13.28 2.90 0.94
N ILE A 65 -14.57 3.05 1.24
CA ILE A 65 -15.53 1.92 1.30
C ILE A 65 -15.57 1.18 -0.04
N HIS A 66 -15.60 1.91 -1.16
CA HIS A 66 -15.58 1.32 -2.50
C HIS A 66 -14.32 0.50 -2.74
N GLU A 67 -13.14 1.03 -2.42
CA GLU A 67 -11.88 0.30 -2.55
C GLU A 67 -11.81 -0.92 -1.61
N CYS A 68 -12.27 -0.81 -0.37
CA CYS A 68 -12.38 -1.95 0.54
C CYS A 68 -13.30 -3.04 -0.01
N ASN A 69 -14.43 -2.68 -0.62
CA ASN A 69 -15.35 -3.64 -1.22
C ASN A 69 -14.72 -4.38 -2.41
N LYS A 70 -13.92 -3.70 -3.24
CA LYS A 70 -13.16 -4.36 -4.31
C LYS A 70 -12.19 -5.40 -3.74
N VAL A 71 -11.41 -5.02 -2.72
CA VAL A 71 -10.46 -5.93 -2.06
C VAL A 71 -11.16 -7.16 -1.47
N ILE A 72 -12.31 -6.97 -0.82
CA ILE A 72 -13.11 -8.09 -0.28
C ILE A 72 -13.56 -9.02 -1.41
N LYS A 73 -14.07 -8.47 -2.52
CA LYS A 73 -14.51 -9.25 -3.68
C LYS A 73 -13.36 -10.05 -4.30
N GLU A 74 -12.20 -9.41 -4.51
CA GLU A 74 -11.01 -10.09 -5.04
C GLU A 74 -10.52 -11.20 -4.09
N ASN A 75 -10.53 -10.96 -2.78
CA ASN A 75 -10.21 -11.97 -1.79
C ASN A 75 -11.16 -13.19 -1.88
N GLU A 76 -12.46 -12.95 -2.06
CA GLU A 76 -13.45 -14.02 -2.25
C GLU A 76 -13.21 -14.80 -3.53
N GLU A 77 -12.93 -14.12 -4.65
CA GLU A 77 -12.63 -14.75 -5.94
C GLU A 77 -11.38 -15.62 -5.86
N ARG A 78 -10.31 -15.12 -5.21
CA ARG A 78 -9.10 -15.92 -4.97
C ARG A 78 -9.38 -17.14 -4.10
N ARG A 79 -10.18 -17.00 -3.02
CA ARG A 79 -10.58 -18.14 -2.18
C ARG A 79 -11.29 -19.24 -2.97
N ARG A 80 -12.09 -18.87 -3.97
CA ARG A 80 -12.80 -19.83 -4.83
C ARG A 80 -11.86 -20.53 -5.81
N SER A 81 -10.76 -19.90 -6.24
CA SER A 81 -9.87 -20.45 -7.28
C SER A 81 -8.94 -21.60 -6.82
N LYS A 82 -9.00 -22.03 -5.55
CA LYS A 82 -8.20 -23.15 -4.97
C LYS A 82 -6.68 -23.02 -5.12
N ALA A 83 -6.15 -21.81 -5.35
CA ALA A 83 -4.70 -21.58 -5.31
C ALA A 83 -4.16 -21.86 -3.88
N LEU A 84 -3.08 -22.63 -3.77
CA LEU A 84 -2.59 -23.24 -2.53
C LEU A 84 -2.03 -22.26 -1.48
N ILE A 85 -1.84 -20.98 -1.81
CA ILE A 85 -1.43 -19.93 -0.87
C ILE A 85 -2.10 -18.63 -1.28
N ILE A 86 -3.22 -18.27 -0.63
CA ILE A 86 -3.91 -17.00 -0.91
C ILE A 86 -3.63 -16.04 0.24
N ARG A 87 -2.66 -15.14 0.04
CA ARG A 87 -2.56 -13.94 0.89
C ARG A 87 -3.76 -13.05 0.57
N THR A 88 -4.66 -12.90 1.54
CA THR A 88 -5.80 -11.97 1.47
C THR A 88 -5.51 -10.74 2.30
N VAL A 89 -5.73 -9.54 1.74
CA VAL A 89 -5.57 -8.29 2.48
C VAL A 89 -6.80 -8.09 3.37
N ASN A 90 -6.61 -7.97 4.69
CA ASN A 90 -7.71 -7.67 5.59
C ASN A 90 -7.98 -6.16 5.63
N VAL A 91 -9.20 -5.76 5.28
CA VAL A 91 -9.66 -4.36 5.21
C VAL A 91 -10.87 -4.10 6.11
N SER A 92 -11.21 -5.01 7.03
CA SER A 92 -12.44 -4.91 7.83
C SER A 92 -12.48 -3.67 8.72
N ASP A 93 -11.38 -3.38 9.42
CA ASP A 93 -11.24 -2.21 10.28
C ASP A 93 -11.14 -0.91 9.49
N ILE A 94 -10.46 -0.94 8.34
CA ILE A 94 -10.40 0.19 7.40
C ILE A 94 -11.81 0.54 6.90
N LYS A 95 -12.59 -0.47 6.51
CA LYS A 95 -13.97 -0.28 6.05
C LYS A 95 -14.88 0.22 7.17
N GLN A 96 -14.72 -0.29 8.39
CA GLN A 96 -15.48 0.17 9.56
C GLN A 96 -15.22 1.65 9.84
N TYR A 97 -13.96 2.06 9.87
CA TYR A 97 -13.57 3.46 10.02
C TYR A 97 -14.15 4.35 8.91
N ALA A 98 -14.12 3.88 7.66
CA ALA A 98 -14.69 4.63 6.54
C ALA A 98 -16.22 4.77 6.63
N LEU A 99 -16.93 3.80 7.21
CA LEU A 99 -18.38 3.87 7.48
C LEU A 99 -18.72 4.89 8.56
N GLU A 100 -17.83 5.10 9.53
CA GLU A 100 -17.97 6.12 10.58
C GLU A 100 -17.68 7.53 10.05
N HIS A 101 -16.96 7.64 8.92
CA HIS A 101 -16.47 8.89 8.33
C HIS A 101 -16.76 9.03 6.82
N PRO A 102 -18.00 8.85 6.35
CA PRO A 102 -18.29 8.65 4.92
C PRO A 102 -17.98 9.87 4.04
N GLU A 103 -18.17 11.09 4.53
CA GLU A 103 -17.91 12.32 3.76
C GLU A 103 -16.53 12.94 4.04
N ASP A 104 -15.83 12.47 5.07
CA ASP A 104 -14.55 13.03 5.47
C ASP A 104 -13.43 12.57 4.52
N ILE A 105 -12.43 13.42 4.29
CA ILE A 105 -11.19 13.00 3.62
C ILE A 105 -10.40 12.15 4.61
N VAL A 106 -10.26 10.85 4.31
CA VAL A 106 -9.71 9.86 5.24
C VAL A 106 -8.45 9.16 4.75
N ALA A 107 -8.14 9.25 3.46
CA ALA A 107 -6.99 8.56 2.87
C ALA A 107 -6.40 9.31 1.66
N ASN A 108 -5.18 8.92 1.28
CA ASN A 108 -4.53 9.36 0.06
C ASN A 108 -4.11 8.18 -0.79
N GLU A 109 -4.27 8.31 -2.10
CA GLU A 109 -3.92 7.32 -3.10
C GLU A 109 -2.62 7.74 -3.82
N PHE A 110 -1.66 6.83 -3.86
CA PHE A 110 -0.36 7.02 -4.47
C PHE A 110 -0.05 5.92 -5.49
N GLU A 111 0.66 6.27 -6.54
CA GLU A 111 1.18 5.34 -7.53
C GLU A 111 2.70 5.28 -7.43
N PHE A 112 3.20 4.06 -7.37
CA PHE A 112 4.63 3.78 -7.41
C PHE A 112 4.95 2.79 -8.51
N SER A 113 6.07 3.03 -9.16
CA SER A 113 6.71 2.05 -10.02
C SER A 113 8.19 2.03 -9.74
N GLY A 114 8.80 0.85 -9.83
CA GLY A 114 10.23 0.73 -9.68
C GLY A 114 10.77 -0.55 -10.29
N THR A 115 12.08 -0.57 -10.51
CA THR A 115 12.82 -1.76 -10.92
C THR A 115 13.34 -2.47 -9.67
N PHE A 116 13.04 -3.76 -9.56
CA PHE A 116 13.41 -4.61 -8.43
C PHE A 116 14.26 -5.78 -8.90
N THR A 117 15.25 -6.16 -8.08
CA THR A 117 16.00 -7.40 -8.26
C THR A 117 15.11 -8.59 -7.90
N HIS A 118 15.13 -9.64 -8.72
CA HIS A 118 14.46 -10.91 -8.42
C HIS A 118 15.29 -12.11 -8.85
N PHE A 119 14.87 -13.30 -8.42
CA PHE A 119 15.48 -14.56 -8.84
C PHE A 119 15.08 -14.89 -10.29
N GLY A 120 16.02 -15.46 -11.07
CA GLY A 120 15.74 -15.99 -12.40
C GLY A 120 16.75 -15.56 -13.47
N GLN A 121 16.42 -15.87 -14.73
CA GLN A 121 17.22 -15.46 -15.89
C GLN A 121 17.14 -13.95 -16.11
N ASP A 122 15.93 -13.39 -16.00
CA ASP A 122 15.73 -11.95 -15.87
C ASP A 122 16.01 -11.57 -14.43
N LYS A 123 17.07 -10.77 -14.22
CA LYS A 123 17.53 -10.40 -12.87
C LYS A 123 16.79 -9.20 -12.31
N TYR A 124 16.17 -8.41 -13.18
CA TYR A 124 15.53 -7.15 -12.85
C TYR A 124 14.16 -7.07 -13.52
N GLY A 125 13.15 -6.64 -12.76
CA GLY A 125 11.78 -6.53 -13.24
C GLY A 125 11.13 -5.24 -12.78
N GLN A 126 10.34 -4.63 -13.66
CA GLN A 126 9.49 -3.52 -13.30
C GLN A 126 8.32 -4.02 -12.45
N ARG A 127 7.97 -3.26 -11.42
CA ARG A 127 6.78 -3.48 -10.59
C ARG A 127 6.07 -2.16 -10.41
N THR A 128 4.75 -2.20 -10.44
CA THR A 128 3.89 -1.04 -10.26
C THR A 128 2.81 -1.38 -9.24
N ALA A 129 2.48 -0.44 -8.37
CA ALA A 129 1.39 -0.60 -7.43
C ALA A 129 0.71 0.73 -7.11
N ILE A 130 -0.58 0.63 -6.75
CA ILE A 130 -1.30 1.69 -6.06
C ILE A 130 -1.23 1.41 -4.57
N VAL A 131 -0.87 2.43 -3.79
CA VAL A 131 -0.85 2.38 -2.33
C VAL A 131 -1.81 3.43 -1.79
N ILE A 132 -2.83 2.98 -1.07
CA ILE A 132 -3.77 3.85 -0.35
C ILE A 132 -3.33 3.91 1.10
N VAL A 133 -3.02 5.10 1.61
CA VAL A 133 -2.62 5.33 3.00
C VAL A 133 -3.79 5.89 3.79
N ILE A 134 -4.10 5.24 4.93
CA ILE A 134 -5.12 5.65 5.89
C ILE A 134 -4.40 6.13 7.16
N PRO A 135 -3.97 7.41 7.21
CA PRO A 135 -3.02 7.89 8.22
C PRO A 135 -3.55 7.75 9.65
N LYS A 136 -4.87 7.91 9.84
CA LYS A 136 -5.51 7.82 11.16
C LYS A 136 -5.45 6.44 11.80
N LEU A 137 -5.35 5.40 10.97
CA LEU A 137 -5.25 4.02 11.43
C LEU A 137 -3.81 3.49 11.36
N GLU A 138 -2.86 4.27 10.83
CA GLU A 138 -1.53 3.79 10.46
C GLU A 138 -1.58 2.54 9.54
N ARG A 139 -2.60 2.50 8.68
CA ARG A 139 -2.88 1.37 7.78
C ARG A 139 -2.66 1.78 6.32
N TYR A 140 -2.42 0.77 5.48
CA TYR A 140 -2.37 0.92 4.05
C TYR A 140 -3.09 -0.23 3.35
N ILE A 141 -3.49 0.01 2.10
CA ILE A 141 -3.90 -1.00 1.14
C ILE A 141 -2.93 -0.92 -0.03
N LEU A 142 -2.31 -2.04 -0.41
CA LEU A 142 -1.42 -2.12 -1.56
C LEU A 142 -2.01 -3.04 -2.61
N ASN A 143 -2.20 -2.49 -3.81
CA ASN A 143 -2.70 -3.21 -4.97
C ASN A 143 -1.62 -3.21 -6.06
N GLN A 144 -0.99 -4.37 -6.28
CA GLN A 144 -0.02 -4.54 -7.37
C GLN A 144 -0.74 -4.56 -8.73
N ILE A 145 -0.20 -3.80 -9.68
CA ILE A 145 -0.64 -3.78 -11.08
C ILE A 145 0.32 -4.69 -11.84
N TYR A 146 -0.20 -5.79 -12.38
CA TYR A 146 0.54 -6.78 -13.16
C TYR A 146 0.53 -6.46 -14.66
#